data_AF-A0A1I5DZI2-F1
#
_entry.id   AF-A0A1I5DZI2-F1
#
_cell.length_a   1.000
_cell.length_b   1.000
_cell.length_c   1.000
_cell.angle_alpha   90.00
_cell.angle_beta   90.00
_cell.angle_gamma   90.00
#
_symmetry.space_group_name_H-M   'P 1'
#
loop_
_entity.id
_entity.type
_entity.pdbx_description
1 polymer ?
#
loop_
_entity_poly.entity_id
_entity_poly.type
_entity_poly.pdbx_seq_one_letter_code
_entity_poly.pdbx_strand_id
1 'polypeptide(L)'
;MERYDVLVIGGGLSGLTAASLLSKRGCKVAVIEKSYMPGGSCGIFKRGDRTFDQGSAMLYGFGEKGFNAHRFVMNCLEEPIEILHHDLLYCVNYEGKRIRFYEDLDRFIEELSSLFPKEKESIRRFYVDMRLMYEHIMVENPTYTSADETDPKSALKSMRKHPISYMRFLGYLNKSARSLLEKYFKDPEIFNFFDKLTSTYCYATVEEAPAVLASVMFVDNHVGGSYYPAGSTLFLPGKLEKVIEEHGGDMYLETEASEILFQEGEPCGVRLQDGRTLYGNDIIYSGTVWNLYGKMIPESESTEKKRTWAKNQVPTYPSVVLYAAVDREVIPEDTAPIEMLVGSPDKLDESEVTAYLLSIDDRTLCPEDEHLVMAIGPTFLPWETFSEKEYQEKKKEEKERLLQVLEKRFPGLLDKVRFTEVATPRTIERYNMKNGGAVAGPKQMLGQHMFNRLHIRTEWKHLYACGESTVMGTGTPTVTTSGLSAANAVLKSLGKEPFVYQEGMKNHVHTVEKPFTRDRMYEGYEVKTKGILLEAMRCRFCEYPSCSKGKALDVRGIMRRVSVGNLHGAKKCLERTKDGTLDLSLYEDRCILKHQKGEPVHIREIISYLEGGQYE
;
A
#
# COMPACT_ATOMS: atom_id res chain seq x y z
N MET A 1 -29.98 18.61 5.33
CA MET A 1 -28.67 18.27 4.73
C MET A 1 -28.41 16.81 5.01
N GLU A 2 -27.92 16.08 4.03
CA GLU A 2 -27.55 14.68 4.20
C GLU A 2 -26.35 14.58 5.14
N ARG A 3 -26.49 13.84 6.24
CA ARG A 3 -25.46 13.66 7.26
C ARG A 3 -24.98 12.22 7.23
N TYR A 4 -23.67 12.03 7.23
CA TYR A 4 -23.03 10.72 7.31
C TYR A 4 -22.85 10.30 8.76
N ASP A 5 -22.82 8.99 9.01
CA ASP A 5 -22.36 8.48 10.30
C ASP A 5 -20.86 8.72 10.43
N VAL A 6 -20.11 8.40 9.36
CA VAL A 6 -18.66 8.52 9.33
C VAL A 6 -18.16 9.15 8.04
N LEU A 7 -17.32 10.18 8.17
CA LEU A 7 -16.53 10.72 7.05
C LEU A 7 -15.12 10.17 7.12
N VAL A 8 -14.58 9.69 6.00
CA VAL A 8 -13.20 9.21 5.91
C VAL A 8 -12.41 10.11 4.96
N ILE A 9 -11.35 10.74 5.47
CA ILE A 9 -10.48 11.63 4.70
C ILE A 9 -9.25 10.83 4.24
N GLY A 10 -9.15 10.61 2.93
CA GLY A 10 -8.11 9.82 2.29
C GLY A 10 -8.59 8.40 1.94
N GLY A 11 -8.59 8.10 0.64
CA GLY A 11 -8.87 6.79 0.06
C GLY A 11 -7.62 5.91 -0.09
N GLY A 12 -6.64 6.04 0.81
CA GLY A 12 -5.54 5.09 0.94
C GLY A 12 -5.99 3.78 1.60
N LEU A 13 -5.11 2.78 1.64
CA LEU A 13 -5.45 1.43 2.12
C LEU A 13 -6.06 1.39 3.53
N SER A 14 -5.54 2.20 4.47
CA SER A 14 -6.10 2.32 5.83
C SER A 14 -7.50 2.93 5.85
N GLY A 15 -7.72 4.02 5.10
CA GLY A 15 -9.02 4.67 5.00
C GLY A 15 -10.07 3.78 4.33
N LEU A 16 -9.72 3.11 3.23
CA LEU A 16 -10.59 2.15 2.55
C LEU A 16 -10.90 0.93 3.42
N THR A 17 -9.93 0.43 4.19
CA THR A 17 -10.16 -0.64 5.16
C THR A 17 -11.18 -0.20 6.21
N ALA A 18 -11.00 0.98 6.80
CA ALA A 18 -11.92 1.49 7.80
C ALA A 18 -13.33 1.69 7.22
N ALA A 19 -13.44 2.34 6.06
CA ALA A 19 -14.69 2.64 5.39
C ALA A 19 -15.46 1.38 4.98
N SER A 20 -14.78 0.36 4.43
CA SER A 20 -15.41 -0.89 4.00
C SER A 20 -15.98 -1.67 5.17
N LEU A 21 -15.23 -1.80 6.27
CA LEU A 21 -15.69 -2.46 7.49
C LEU A 21 -16.88 -1.72 8.14
N LEU A 22 -16.84 -0.39 8.19
CA LEU A 22 -17.94 0.42 8.72
C LEU A 22 -19.19 0.31 7.85
N SER A 23 -19.04 0.35 6.52
CA SER A 23 -20.16 0.19 5.57
C SER A 23 -20.77 -1.21 5.69
N LYS A 24 -19.94 -2.26 5.82
CA LYS A 24 -20.40 -3.65 6.09
C LYS A 24 -21.21 -3.77 7.39
N ARG A 25 -21.00 -2.88 8.36
CA ARG A 25 -21.79 -2.79 9.62
C ARG A 25 -22.98 -1.81 9.53
N GLY A 26 -23.33 -1.40 8.31
CA GLY A 26 -24.48 -0.55 8.00
C GLY A 26 -24.30 0.91 8.43
N CYS A 27 -23.07 1.38 8.65
CA CYS A 27 -22.83 2.80 8.84
C CYS A 27 -22.92 3.52 7.49
N LYS A 28 -23.52 4.71 7.47
CA LYS A 28 -23.52 5.58 6.30
C LYS A 28 -22.16 6.28 6.19
N VAL A 29 -21.32 5.82 5.27
CA VAL A 29 -19.93 6.29 5.12
C VAL A 29 -19.76 7.11 3.83
N ALA A 30 -18.96 8.17 3.91
CA ALA A 30 -18.38 8.81 2.73
C ALA A 30 -16.86 8.86 2.81
N VAL A 31 -16.19 8.49 1.71
CA VAL A 31 -14.73 8.60 1.55
C VAL A 31 -14.42 9.78 0.64
N ILE A 32 -13.54 10.66 1.09
CA ILE A 32 -13.08 11.85 0.36
C ILE A 32 -11.65 11.61 -0.09
N GLU A 33 -11.41 11.56 -1.40
CA GLU A 33 -10.12 11.27 -2.01
C GLU A 33 -9.78 12.31 -3.08
N LYS A 34 -8.60 12.90 -2.96
CA LYS A 34 -8.07 13.91 -3.89
C LYS A 34 -7.81 13.33 -5.27
N SER A 35 -7.30 12.11 -5.33
CA SER A 35 -6.95 11.42 -6.56
C SER A 35 -8.19 10.98 -7.33
N TYR A 36 -8.01 10.78 -8.64
CA TYR A 36 -9.02 10.18 -9.49
C TYR A 36 -9.15 8.66 -9.31
N MET A 37 -8.23 8.04 -8.57
CA MET A 37 -8.31 6.65 -8.16
C MET A 37 -8.00 6.50 -6.67
N PRO A 38 -8.75 5.66 -5.94
CA PRO A 38 -8.39 5.29 -4.59
C PRO A 38 -7.17 4.34 -4.60
N GLY A 39 -6.51 4.22 -3.45
CA GLY A 39 -5.37 3.33 -3.21
C GLY A 39 -4.15 4.01 -2.60
N GLY A 40 -4.01 5.33 -2.76
CA GLY A 40 -2.81 6.06 -2.34
C GLY A 40 -1.55 5.46 -2.97
N SER A 41 -0.53 5.13 -2.17
CA SER A 41 0.69 4.46 -2.66
C SER A 41 0.45 3.06 -3.26
N CYS A 42 -0.72 2.45 -3.02
CA CYS A 42 -1.15 1.18 -3.59
C CYS A 42 -2.09 1.38 -4.79
N GLY A 43 -2.06 2.56 -5.40
CA GLY A 43 -2.72 2.86 -6.67
C GLY A 43 -1.89 2.41 -7.88
N ILE A 44 -2.41 2.69 -9.09
CA ILE A 44 -1.78 2.34 -10.35
C ILE A 44 -1.80 3.52 -11.33
N PHE A 45 -1.11 3.39 -12.47
CA PHE A 45 -1.39 4.17 -13.67
C PHE A 45 -1.06 3.36 -14.92
N LYS A 46 -1.64 3.73 -16.08
CA LYS A 46 -1.39 3.02 -17.34
C LYS A 46 -0.68 3.87 -18.40
N ARG A 47 0.18 3.22 -19.19
CA ARG A 47 0.86 3.79 -20.38
C ARG A 47 0.76 2.80 -21.53
N GLY A 48 -0.10 3.08 -22.51
CA GLY A 48 -0.50 2.06 -23.49
C GLY A 48 -1.17 0.88 -22.79
N ASP A 49 -0.71 -0.34 -23.10
CA ASP A 49 -1.18 -1.58 -22.46
C ASP A 49 -0.41 -1.95 -21.19
N ARG A 50 0.46 -1.06 -20.71
CA ARG A 50 1.30 -1.29 -19.52
C ARG A 50 0.60 -0.74 -18.28
N THR A 51 0.50 -1.56 -17.23
CA THR A 51 -0.02 -1.19 -15.92
C THR A 51 1.13 -1.11 -14.93
N PHE A 52 1.42 0.10 -14.43
CA PHE A 52 2.42 0.33 -13.40
C PHE A 52 1.72 0.51 -12.05
N ASP A 53 2.15 -0.24 -11.04
CA ASP A 53 1.83 0.07 -9.64
C ASP A 53 2.55 1.37 -9.24
N GLN A 54 1.94 2.18 -8.38
CA GLN A 54 2.46 3.51 -8.06
C GLN A 54 3.57 3.51 -6.99
N GLY A 55 3.71 2.44 -6.22
CA GLY A 55 4.80 2.34 -5.24
C GLY A 55 4.76 1.10 -4.36
N SER A 56 3.57 0.67 -3.91
CA SER A 56 3.44 -0.57 -3.14
C SER A 56 3.59 -1.78 -4.07
N ALA A 57 4.72 -2.49 -3.99
CA ALA A 57 4.96 -3.70 -4.79
C ALA A 57 5.45 -4.92 -3.99
N MET A 58 5.92 -4.72 -2.76
CA MET A 58 6.21 -5.81 -1.82
C MET A 58 5.02 -5.95 -0.88
N LEU A 59 4.16 -6.95 -1.09
CA LEU A 59 2.94 -7.12 -0.31
C LEU A 59 2.98 -8.39 0.54
N TYR A 60 2.98 -8.18 1.85
CA TYR A 60 2.77 -9.20 2.87
C TYR A 60 1.33 -9.16 3.34
N GLY A 61 0.97 -10.03 4.28
CA GLY A 61 -0.32 -9.94 4.98
C GLY A 61 -1.45 -10.75 4.36
N PHE A 62 -1.15 -11.55 3.34
CA PHE A 62 -2.08 -12.50 2.76
C PHE A 62 -1.79 -13.95 3.17
N GLY A 63 -0.79 -14.24 4.00
CA GLY A 63 -0.50 -15.60 4.48
C GLY A 63 -1.65 -16.25 5.23
N GLU A 64 -1.69 -17.58 5.26
CA GLU A 64 -2.58 -18.31 6.18
C GLU A 64 -2.09 -18.20 7.64
N LYS A 65 -0.80 -17.93 7.80
CA LYS A 65 -0.11 -17.69 9.07
C LYS A 65 0.59 -16.33 9.02
N GLY A 66 1.23 -15.97 10.13
CA GLY A 66 1.97 -14.73 10.27
C GLY A 66 1.05 -13.52 10.42
N PHE A 67 1.56 -12.32 10.15
CA PHE A 67 0.82 -11.08 10.31
C PHE A 67 -0.11 -10.81 9.10
N ASN A 68 -1.17 -11.61 8.99
CA ASN A 68 -2.03 -11.71 7.81
C ASN A 68 -3.25 -10.77 7.80
N ALA A 69 -3.03 -9.49 8.09
CA ALA A 69 -4.09 -8.49 8.24
C ALA A 69 -4.98 -8.33 6.99
N HIS A 70 -4.41 -8.39 5.77
CA HIS A 70 -5.23 -8.30 4.55
C HIS A 70 -6.17 -9.49 4.44
N ARG A 71 -5.67 -10.72 4.66
CA ARG A 71 -6.53 -11.92 4.65
C ARG A 71 -7.65 -11.81 5.66
N PHE A 72 -7.35 -11.37 6.89
CA PHE A 72 -8.37 -11.18 7.91
C PHE A 72 -9.45 -10.17 7.48
N VAL A 73 -9.04 -9.02 6.92
CA VAL A 73 -10.00 -8.01 6.43
C VAL A 73 -10.85 -8.56 5.29
N MET A 74 -10.26 -9.20 4.28
CA MET A 74 -11.02 -9.77 3.17
C MET A 74 -12.04 -10.82 3.65
N ASN A 75 -11.66 -11.64 4.64
CA ASN A 75 -12.58 -12.59 5.27
C ASN A 75 -13.70 -11.90 6.07
N CYS A 76 -13.43 -10.78 6.74
CA CYS A 76 -14.46 -9.98 7.43
C CYS A 76 -15.45 -9.34 6.46
N LEU A 77 -14.96 -8.91 5.29
CA LEU A 77 -15.79 -8.30 4.26
C LEU A 77 -16.55 -9.34 3.44
N GLU A 78 -16.10 -10.60 3.48
CA GLU A 78 -16.55 -11.70 2.62
C GLU A 78 -16.30 -11.44 1.14
N GLU A 79 -15.30 -10.61 0.81
CA GLU A 79 -15.00 -10.21 -0.56
C GLU A 79 -13.86 -11.07 -1.13
N PRO A 80 -14.10 -11.83 -2.22
CA PRO A 80 -13.07 -12.64 -2.83
C PRO A 80 -11.95 -11.81 -3.48
N ILE A 81 -10.70 -12.22 -3.28
CA ILE A 81 -9.53 -11.67 -3.99
C ILE A 81 -8.57 -12.77 -4.42
N GLU A 82 -8.06 -12.64 -5.64
CA GLU A 82 -7.04 -13.50 -6.21
C GLU A 82 -5.65 -12.93 -5.93
N ILE A 83 -4.74 -13.78 -5.46
CA ILE A 83 -3.37 -13.41 -5.14
C ILE A 83 -2.38 -14.40 -5.76
N LEU A 84 -1.23 -13.90 -6.16
CA LEU A 84 -0.07 -14.68 -6.53
C LEU A 84 0.82 -14.82 -5.29
N HIS A 85 1.35 -16.02 -5.06
CA HIS A 85 2.35 -16.26 -4.02
C HIS A 85 3.73 -16.33 -4.67
N HIS A 86 4.69 -15.50 -4.25
CA HIS A 86 6.04 -15.50 -4.81
C HIS A 86 6.84 -16.70 -4.27
N ASP A 87 7.64 -17.35 -5.13
CA ASP A 87 8.45 -18.52 -4.69
C ASP A 87 9.62 -18.10 -3.81
N LEU A 88 10.14 -16.90 -4.07
CA LEU A 88 11.10 -16.20 -3.23
C LEU A 88 10.42 -14.98 -2.63
N LEU A 89 10.73 -14.71 -1.36
CA LEU A 89 10.25 -13.49 -0.72
C LEU A 89 10.81 -12.26 -1.43
N TYR A 90 12.12 -12.29 -1.71
CA TYR A 90 12.89 -11.35 -2.52
C TYR A 90 14.34 -11.88 -2.66
N CYS A 91 15.15 -11.22 -3.49
CA CYS A 91 16.59 -11.48 -3.60
C CYS A 91 17.38 -10.23 -3.26
N VAL A 92 18.44 -10.36 -2.45
CA VAL A 92 19.36 -9.25 -2.15
C VAL A 92 20.65 -9.46 -2.94
N ASN A 93 20.99 -8.50 -3.81
CA ASN A 93 22.27 -8.44 -4.50
C ASN A 93 23.24 -7.66 -3.61
N TYR A 94 24.14 -8.37 -2.93
CA TYR A 94 25.09 -7.82 -1.97
C TYR A 94 26.51 -8.27 -2.36
N GLU A 95 27.40 -7.30 -2.61
CA GLU A 95 28.80 -7.56 -3.02
C GLU A 95 28.94 -8.54 -4.19
N GLY A 96 28.08 -8.42 -5.20
CA GLY A 96 28.06 -9.28 -6.38
C GLY A 96 27.51 -10.69 -6.14
N LYS A 97 27.03 -10.99 -4.92
CA LYS A 97 26.34 -12.24 -4.59
C LYS A 97 24.83 -12.02 -4.52
N ARG A 98 24.07 -13.00 -5.00
CA ARG A 98 22.60 -13.04 -4.89
C ARG A 98 22.21 -13.88 -3.69
N ILE A 99 21.60 -13.24 -2.70
CA ILE A 99 21.13 -13.87 -1.46
C ILE A 99 19.62 -14.03 -1.60
N ARG A 100 19.18 -15.27 -1.76
CA ARG A 100 17.75 -15.58 -1.94
C ARG A 100 17.06 -15.73 -0.59
N PHE A 101 16.01 -14.95 -0.37
CA PHE A 101 15.16 -15.08 0.81
C PHE A 101 14.06 -16.09 0.54
N TYR A 102 14.20 -17.27 1.13
CA TYR A 102 13.22 -18.35 1.07
C TYR A 102 12.22 -18.24 2.20
N GLU A 103 10.96 -18.63 1.96
CA GLU A 103 10.00 -18.83 3.07
C GLU A 103 10.48 -19.93 4.04
N ASP A 104 11.09 -21.00 3.50
CA ASP A 104 11.78 -22.00 4.31
C ASP A 104 12.97 -21.38 5.06
N LEU A 105 12.77 -21.20 6.37
CA LEU A 105 13.74 -20.55 7.24
C LEU A 105 15.05 -21.34 7.34
N ASP A 106 15.02 -22.67 7.31
CA ASP A 106 16.26 -23.47 7.37
C ASP A 106 17.08 -23.27 6.09
N ARG A 107 16.43 -23.27 4.92
CA ARG A 107 17.09 -22.95 3.64
C ARG A 107 17.66 -21.53 3.63
N PHE A 108 16.93 -20.57 4.18
CA PHE A 108 17.43 -19.20 4.28
C PHE A 108 18.63 -19.07 5.25
N ILE A 109 18.59 -19.77 6.40
CA ILE A 109 19.72 -19.83 7.33
C ILE A 109 20.96 -20.37 6.63
N GLU A 110 20.82 -21.41 5.80
CA GLU A 110 21.93 -21.96 4.99
C GLU A 110 22.46 -20.95 3.97
N GLU A 111 21.57 -20.29 3.21
CA GLU A 111 21.92 -19.26 2.23
C GLU A 111 22.71 -18.12 2.91
N LEU A 112 22.23 -17.59 4.04
CA LEU A 112 22.88 -16.50 4.78
C LEU A 112 24.20 -16.95 5.44
N SER A 113 24.24 -18.18 5.95
CA SER A 113 25.47 -18.76 6.54
C SER A 113 26.57 -18.95 5.51
N SER A 114 26.24 -19.14 4.23
CA SER A 114 27.24 -19.21 3.16
C SER A 114 27.98 -17.88 2.95
N LEU A 115 27.31 -16.75 3.27
CA LEU A 115 27.89 -15.42 3.21
C LEU A 115 28.74 -15.11 4.45
N PHE A 116 28.25 -15.50 5.63
CA PHE A 116 28.92 -15.29 6.92
C PHE A 116 29.27 -16.62 7.60
N PRO A 117 30.21 -17.41 7.06
CA PRO A 117 30.48 -18.77 7.55
C PRO A 117 30.97 -18.81 9.00
N LYS A 118 31.62 -17.73 9.47
CA LYS A 118 32.08 -17.60 10.87
C LYS A 118 30.93 -17.39 11.87
N GLU A 119 29.77 -16.94 11.39
CA GLU A 119 28.59 -16.63 12.20
C GLU A 119 27.48 -17.68 12.04
N LYS A 120 27.72 -18.82 11.36
CA LYS A 120 26.70 -19.84 11.08
C LYS A 120 25.88 -20.26 12.30
N GLU A 121 26.54 -20.59 13.41
CA GLU A 121 25.85 -20.97 14.65
C GLU A 121 25.09 -19.79 15.29
N SER A 122 25.64 -18.58 15.20
CA SER A 122 25.00 -17.35 15.67
C SER A 122 23.74 -17.03 14.86
N ILE A 123 23.80 -17.17 13.53
CA ILE A 123 22.68 -16.95 12.60
C ILE A 123 21.56 -17.93 12.94
N ARG A 124 21.89 -19.23 13.05
CA ARG A 124 20.91 -20.25 13.40
C ARG A 124 20.25 -19.95 14.74
N ARG A 125 21.04 -19.63 15.77
CA ARG A 125 20.52 -19.28 17.10
C ARG A 125 19.62 -18.04 17.06
N PHE A 126 20.02 -17.01 16.32
CA PHE A 126 19.24 -15.78 16.17
C PHE A 126 17.86 -16.04 15.58
N TYR A 127 17.79 -16.69 14.42
CA TYR A 127 16.53 -16.95 13.75
C TYR A 127 15.63 -17.92 14.52
N VAL A 128 16.19 -18.92 15.20
CA VAL A 128 15.42 -19.81 16.09
C VAL A 128 14.82 -19.04 17.27
N ASP A 129 15.61 -18.22 17.96
CA ASP A 129 15.12 -17.43 19.10
C ASP A 129 14.04 -16.42 18.68
N MET A 130 14.26 -15.73 17.55
CA MET A 130 13.29 -14.77 17.02
C MET A 130 12.02 -15.46 16.55
N ARG A 131 12.14 -16.62 15.90
CA ARG A 131 10.99 -17.43 15.46
C ARG A 131 10.13 -17.88 16.63
N LEU A 132 10.73 -18.44 17.68
CA LEU A 132 10.00 -18.86 18.88
C LEU A 132 9.26 -17.68 19.54
N MET A 133 9.91 -16.52 19.62
CA MET A 133 9.27 -15.33 20.15
C MET A 133 8.10 -14.87 19.27
N TYR A 134 8.28 -14.86 17.96
CA TYR A 134 7.26 -14.48 16.99
C TYR A 134 6.06 -15.44 17.01
N GLU A 135 6.30 -16.75 17.02
CA GLU A 135 5.25 -17.78 17.10
C GLU A 135 4.38 -17.61 18.35
N HIS A 136 5.00 -17.44 19.52
CA HIS A 136 4.28 -17.27 20.79
C HIS A 136 3.45 -15.98 20.87
N ILE A 137 3.90 -14.90 20.24
CA ILE A 137 3.28 -13.57 20.38
C ILE A 137 2.27 -13.29 19.27
N MET A 138 2.59 -13.65 18.03
CA MET A 138 1.83 -13.22 16.84
C MET A 138 1.06 -14.37 16.17
N VAL A 139 1.64 -15.58 16.09
CA VAL A 139 1.00 -16.70 15.37
C VAL A 139 -0.01 -17.43 16.23
N GLU A 140 0.35 -17.77 17.47
CA GLU A 140 -0.54 -18.49 18.38
C GLU A 140 -1.64 -17.62 18.98
N ASN A 141 -1.49 -16.30 18.90
CA ASN A 141 -2.46 -15.33 19.40
C ASN A 141 -2.71 -14.24 18.34
N PRO A 142 -3.35 -14.58 17.19
CA PRO A 142 -3.59 -13.62 16.11
C PRO A 142 -4.35 -12.40 16.65
N THR A 143 -3.71 -11.24 16.61
CA THR A 143 -4.30 -9.96 17.00
C THR A 143 -4.16 -8.97 15.86
N TYR A 144 -5.29 -8.46 15.40
CA TYR A 144 -5.38 -7.45 14.34
C TYR A 144 -5.81 -6.11 14.93
N THR A 145 -5.29 -5.80 16.11
CA THR A 145 -5.56 -4.56 16.84
C THR A 145 -4.27 -3.81 17.08
N SER A 146 -4.30 -2.51 16.86
CA SER A 146 -3.19 -1.63 17.17
C SER A 146 -2.84 -1.67 18.66
N ALA A 147 -1.58 -1.43 19.00
CA ALA A 147 -1.10 -1.55 20.38
C ALA A 147 -1.82 -0.59 21.34
N ASP A 148 -2.25 0.59 20.87
CA ASP A 148 -3.03 1.59 21.60
C ASP A 148 -4.52 1.23 21.77
N GLU A 149 -5.05 0.28 21.01
CA GLU A 149 -6.45 -0.18 21.09
C GLU A 149 -6.58 -1.61 21.67
N THR A 150 -5.46 -2.22 22.08
CA THR A 150 -5.43 -3.59 22.61
C THR A 150 -6.08 -3.68 24.01
N ASP A 151 -7.03 -4.60 24.19
CA ASP A 151 -7.67 -4.83 25.49
C ASP A 151 -6.65 -5.40 26.52
N PRO A 152 -6.46 -4.76 27.68
CA PRO A 152 -5.58 -5.25 28.75
C PRO A 152 -5.84 -6.69 29.18
N LYS A 153 -7.09 -7.17 29.13
CA LYS A 153 -7.41 -8.57 29.50
C LYS A 153 -6.85 -9.57 28.48
N SER A 154 -6.96 -9.25 27.20
CA SER A 154 -6.39 -10.06 26.12
C SER A 154 -4.87 -10.12 26.24
N ALA A 155 -4.22 -8.96 26.45
CA ALA A 155 -2.77 -8.89 26.65
C ALA A 155 -2.30 -9.73 27.86
N LEU A 156 -3.06 -9.70 28.97
CA LEU A 156 -2.74 -10.49 30.17
C LEU A 156 -2.89 -12.01 29.93
N LYS A 157 -3.89 -12.44 29.16
CA LYS A 157 -4.09 -13.85 28.81
C LYS A 157 -2.91 -14.39 28.01
N SER A 158 -2.47 -13.66 26.99
CA SER A 158 -1.33 -14.07 26.15
C SER A 158 -0.03 -14.07 26.95
N MET A 159 0.18 -13.06 27.81
CA MET A 159 1.33 -13.01 28.72
C MET A 159 1.39 -14.22 29.67
N ARG A 160 0.25 -14.70 30.18
CA ARG A 160 0.20 -15.90 31.03
C ARG A 160 0.55 -17.18 30.28
N LYS A 161 0.19 -17.27 28.99
CA LYS A 161 0.51 -18.44 28.15
C LYS A 161 2.01 -18.53 27.89
N HIS A 162 2.66 -17.39 27.59
CA HIS A 162 4.06 -17.30 27.17
C HIS A 162 4.87 -16.24 27.91
N PRO A 163 5.04 -16.33 29.24
CA PRO A 163 5.59 -15.25 30.06
C PRO A 163 7.02 -14.87 29.68
N ILE A 164 7.86 -15.85 29.31
CA ILE A 164 9.26 -15.60 28.94
C ILE A 164 9.35 -14.81 27.63
N SER A 165 8.59 -15.21 26.59
CA SER A 165 8.57 -14.51 25.30
C SER A 165 8.03 -13.09 25.45
N TYR A 166 6.97 -12.90 26.23
CA TYR A 166 6.42 -11.57 26.51
C TYR A 166 7.39 -10.67 27.28
N MET A 167 8.07 -11.18 28.31
CA MET A 167 9.09 -10.40 29.02
C MET A 167 10.26 -10.00 28.12
N ARG A 168 10.72 -10.90 27.24
CA ARG A 168 11.77 -10.59 26.25
C ARG A 168 11.31 -9.51 25.29
N PHE A 169 10.11 -9.65 24.72
CA PHE A 169 9.50 -8.68 23.81
C PHE A 169 9.36 -7.30 24.45
N LEU A 170 8.84 -7.20 25.68
CA LEU A 170 8.75 -5.94 26.41
C LEU A 170 10.14 -5.35 26.69
N GLY A 171 11.12 -6.19 26.98
CA GLY A 171 12.52 -5.80 27.14
C GLY A 171 13.18 -5.22 25.88
N TYR A 172 12.55 -5.36 24.71
CA TYR A 172 13.01 -4.84 23.41
C TYR A 172 12.36 -3.52 22.99
N LEU A 173 11.32 -3.06 23.68
CA LEU A 173 10.60 -1.84 23.30
C LEU A 173 11.51 -0.61 23.19
N ASN A 174 12.43 -0.43 24.15
CA ASN A 174 13.31 0.74 24.23
C ASN A 174 14.77 0.43 23.88
N LYS A 175 15.01 -0.58 23.04
CA LYS A 175 16.37 -0.96 22.59
C LYS A 175 16.47 -0.86 21.07
N SER A 176 17.65 -0.52 20.56
CA SER A 176 17.92 -0.55 19.12
C SER A 176 18.03 -1.98 18.60
N ALA A 177 17.75 -2.18 17.32
CA ALA A 177 17.99 -3.44 16.64
C ALA A 177 19.47 -3.84 16.71
N ARG A 178 20.40 -2.87 16.69
CA ARG A 178 21.82 -3.06 16.98
C ARG A 178 22.02 -3.78 18.32
N SER A 179 21.43 -3.25 19.39
CA SER A 179 21.54 -3.82 20.75
C SER A 179 20.99 -5.26 20.84
N LEU A 180 20.05 -5.63 19.97
CA LEU A 180 19.56 -7.00 19.84
C LEU A 180 20.58 -7.86 19.07
N LEU A 181 21.03 -7.41 17.91
CA LEU A 181 21.94 -8.12 17.02
C LEU A 181 23.31 -8.41 17.68
N GLU A 182 23.84 -7.47 18.48
CA GLU A 182 25.12 -7.63 19.20
C GLU A 182 25.14 -8.78 20.22
N LYS A 183 23.97 -9.28 20.62
CA LYS A 183 23.88 -10.48 21.48
C LYS A 183 24.19 -11.76 20.71
N TYR A 184 24.06 -11.72 19.39
CA TYR A 184 24.22 -12.87 18.51
C TYR A 184 25.50 -12.78 17.71
N PHE A 185 25.80 -11.61 17.16
CA PHE A 185 26.82 -11.43 16.14
C PHE A 185 28.00 -10.59 16.62
N LYS A 186 29.17 -10.85 16.04
CA LYS A 186 30.42 -10.11 16.31
C LYS A 186 31.08 -9.58 15.05
N ASP A 187 30.88 -10.22 13.91
CA ASP A 187 31.39 -9.78 12.61
C ASP A 187 30.74 -8.43 12.21
N PRO A 188 31.50 -7.35 11.99
CA PRO A 188 30.94 -6.06 11.57
C PRO A 188 30.12 -6.14 10.27
N GLU A 189 30.49 -7.01 9.32
CA GLU A 189 29.85 -7.09 8.00
C GLU A 189 28.39 -7.55 8.07
N ILE A 190 28.04 -8.42 9.03
CA ILE A 190 26.66 -8.87 9.15
C ILE A 190 25.73 -7.74 9.62
N PHE A 191 26.26 -6.76 10.36
CA PHE A 191 25.48 -5.59 10.76
C PHE A 191 25.21 -4.68 9.55
N ASN A 192 26.19 -4.50 8.65
CA ASN A 192 25.99 -3.79 7.39
C ASN A 192 24.86 -4.45 6.57
N PHE A 193 24.84 -5.78 6.50
CA PHE A 193 23.76 -6.51 5.84
C PHE A 193 22.39 -6.26 6.49
N PHE A 194 22.28 -6.34 7.82
CA PHE A 194 21.04 -6.05 8.54
C PHE A 194 20.62 -4.57 8.44
N ASP A 195 21.56 -3.65 8.28
CA ASP A 195 21.29 -2.24 7.99
C ASP A 195 20.59 -2.07 6.64
N LYS A 196 21.01 -2.80 5.59
CA LYS A 196 20.33 -2.76 4.28
C LYS A 196 18.90 -3.27 4.34
N LEU A 197 18.68 -4.36 5.09
CA LEU A 197 17.34 -4.87 5.32
C LEU A 197 16.48 -3.85 6.08
N THR A 198 17.01 -3.28 7.17
CA THR A 198 16.26 -2.31 7.99
C THR A 198 15.96 -1.02 7.23
N SER A 199 16.88 -0.56 6.39
CA SER A 199 16.69 0.60 5.50
C SER A 199 15.53 0.38 4.54
N THR A 200 15.46 -0.80 3.91
CA THR A 200 14.44 -1.07 2.91
C THR A 200 13.03 -1.16 3.50
N TYR A 201 12.90 -1.72 4.70
CA TYR A 201 11.58 -1.95 5.33
C TYR A 201 11.10 -0.77 6.18
N CYS A 202 12.01 -0.16 6.94
CA CYS A 202 11.67 0.85 7.96
C CYS A 202 12.26 2.23 7.65
N TYR A 203 13.04 2.37 6.58
CA TYR A 203 13.79 3.58 6.22
C TYR A 203 14.67 4.06 7.38
N ALA A 204 15.24 3.11 8.13
CA ALA A 204 16.03 3.33 9.33
C ALA A 204 17.25 2.40 9.35
N THR A 205 18.31 2.79 10.07
CA THR A 205 19.42 1.88 10.37
C THR A 205 19.07 0.97 11.56
N VAL A 206 19.86 -0.07 11.82
CA VAL A 206 19.73 -0.93 13.00
C VAL A 206 19.94 -0.15 14.31
N GLU A 207 20.65 0.97 14.26
CA GLU A 207 20.80 1.87 15.43
C GLU A 207 19.54 2.67 15.70
N GLU A 208 18.88 3.15 14.64
CA GLU A 208 17.65 3.91 14.75
C GLU A 208 16.44 3.00 15.04
N ALA A 209 16.40 1.81 14.45
CA ALA A 209 15.24 0.94 14.46
C ALA A 209 15.02 0.28 15.84
N PRO A 210 13.79 0.29 16.38
CA PRO A 210 13.43 -0.46 17.58
C PRO A 210 13.64 -1.97 17.40
N ALA A 211 14.27 -2.63 18.38
CA ALA A 211 14.53 -4.07 18.38
C ALA A 211 13.24 -4.90 18.24
N VAL A 212 12.13 -4.41 18.80
CA VAL A 212 10.83 -5.08 18.69
C VAL A 212 10.37 -5.21 17.23
N LEU A 213 10.53 -4.16 16.42
CA LEU A 213 10.15 -4.17 15.02
C LEU A 213 11.07 -5.07 14.22
N ALA A 214 12.38 -4.97 14.45
CA ALA A 214 13.37 -5.83 13.80
C ALA A 214 13.12 -7.32 14.09
N SER A 215 12.81 -7.67 15.34
CA SER A 215 12.55 -9.06 15.74
C SER A 215 11.33 -9.69 15.07
N VAL A 216 10.31 -8.88 14.79
CA VAL A 216 9.12 -9.31 14.05
C VAL A 216 9.43 -9.36 12.56
N MET A 217 10.00 -8.30 12.00
CA MET A 217 10.28 -8.14 10.58
C MET A 217 11.18 -9.24 10.01
N PHE A 218 12.27 -9.58 10.69
CA PHE A 218 13.22 -10.59 10.19
C PHE A 218 12.63 -12.00 10.15
N VAL A 219 11.51 -12.26 10.82
CA VAL A 219 10.88 -13.59 10.88
C VAL A 219 9.55 -13.62 10.13
N ASP A 220 8.73 -12.58 10.28
CA ASP A 220 7.36 -12.55 9.73
C ASP A 220 7.35 -12.79 8.23
N ASN A 221 8.34 -12.29 7.48
CA ASN A 221 8.42 -12.54 6.04
C ASN A 221 8.50 -14.03 5.69
N HIS A 222 9.22 -14.82 6.51
CA HIS A 222 9.36 -16.27 6.34
C HIS A 222 8.15 -17.07 6.80
N VAL A 223 7.28 -16.49 7.63
CA VAL A 223 6.07 -17.16 8.14
C VAL A 223 4.82 -16.75 7.37
N GLY A 224 4.76 -15.47 6.98
CA GLY A 224 3.65 -14.86 6.28
C GLY A 224 3.68 -15.11 4.78
N GLY A 225 4.87 -15.16 4.17
CA GLY A 225 5.04 -15.27 2.72
C GLY A 225 4.87 -13.92 1.98
N SER A 226 5.31 -13.86 0.73
CA SER A 226 5.28 -12.66 -0.11
C SER A 226 4.28 -12.85 -1.25
N TYR A 227 3.42 -11.85 -1.50
CA TYR A 227 2.30 -11.97 -2.42
C TYR A 227 2.15 -10.76 -3.34
N TYR A 228 1.30 -10.92 -4.35
CA TYR A 228 0.87 -9.86 -5.23
C TYR A 228 -0.59 -10.06 -5.67
N PRO A 229 -1.46 -9.03 -5.62
CA PRO A 229 -2.81 -9.13 -6.17
C PRO A 229 -2.74 -9.46 -7.66
N ALA A 230 -3.39 -10.55 -8.06
CA ALA A 230 -3.42 -10.97 -9.45
C ALA A 230 -4.13 -9.89 -10.28
N GLY A 231 -3.48 -9.42 -11.35
CA GLY A 231 -3.99 -8.34 -12.19
C GLY A 231 -3.58 -6.92 -11.77
N SER A 232 -2.59 -6.77 -10.87
CA SER A 232 -2.11 -5.50 -10.25
C SER A 232 -2.75 -5.10 -8.93
N THR A 233 -2.01 -4.27 -8.18
CA THR A 233 -2.51 -3.61 -6.96
C THR A 233 -3.85 -2.92 -7.14
N LEU A 234 -4.24 -2.54 -8.36
CA LEU A 234 -5.59 -2.09 -8.72
C LEU A 234 -6.72 -2.84 -8.00
N PHE A 235 -6.58 -4.16 -7.88
CA PHE A 235 -7.62 -5.01 -7.29
C PHE A 235 -7.77 -4.82 -5.79
N LEU A 236 -6.71 -4.62 -5.01
CA LEU A 236 -6.84 -4.54 -3.56
C LEU A 236 -7.66 -3.31 -3.10
N PRO A 237 -7.32 -2.06 -3.46
CA PRO A 237 -8.18 -0.90 -3.19
C PRO A 237 -9.55 -1.00 -3.88
N GLY A 238 -9.59 -1.56 -5.09
CA GLY A 238 -10.84 -1.72 -5.85
C GLY A 238 -11.85 -2.64 -5.16
N LYS A 239 -11.38 -3.70 -4.50
CA LYS A 239 -12.20 -4.63 -3.71
C LYS A 239 -12.71 -4.01 -2.42
N LEU A 240 -11.89 -3.21 -1.74
CA LEU A 240 -12.35 -2.45 -0.58
C LEU A 240 -13.39 -1.40 -0.97
N GLU A 241 -13.17 -0.69 -2.08
CA GLU A 241 -14.14 0.26 -2.63
C GLU A 241 -15.46 -0.42 -3.01
N LYS A 242 -15.40 -1.58 -3.66
CA LYS A 242 -16.58 -2.37 -4.00
C LYS A 242 -17.47 -2.59 -2.78
N VAL A 243 -16.89 -3.05 -1.68
CA VAL A 243 -17.65 -3.32 -0.45
C VAL A 243 -18.27 -2.05 0.13
N ILE A 244 -17.56 -0.90 0.07
CA ILE A 244 -18.11 0.39 0.50
C ILE A 244 -19.37 0.72 -0.31
N GLU A 245 -19.27 0.69 -1.64
CA GLU A 245 -20.36 1.12 -2.51
C GLU A 245 -21.53 0.13 -2.51
N GLU A 246 -21.28 -1.17 -2.47
CA GLU A 246 -22.33 -2.22 -2.32
C GLU A 246 -23.16 -2.09 -1.04
N HIS A 247 -22.56 -1.56 0.02
CA HIS A 247 -23.24 -1.29 1.29
C HIS A 247 -23.72 0.17 1.39
N GLY A 248 -23.88 0.86 0.26
CA GLY A 248 -24.48 2.19 0.17
C GLY A 248 -23.54 3.36 0.46
N GLY A 249 -22.27 3.12 0.77
CA GLY A 249 -21.27 4.15 1.01
C GLY A 249 -20.94 4.97 -0.24
N ASP A 250 -20.48 6.20 -0.05
CA ASP A 250 -20.17 7.15 -1.12
C ASP A 250 -18.67 7.37 -1.30
N MET A 251 -18.21 7.30 -2.55
CA MET A 251 -16.86 7.72 -2.93
C MET A 251 -16.90 9.10 -3.60
N TYR A 252 -16.20 10.06 -3.00
CA TYR A 252 -15.92 11.39 -3.54
C TYR A 252 -14.47 11.44 -4.02
N LEU A 253 -14.24 10.99 -5.25
CA LEU A 253 -12.95 11.06 -5.93
C LEU A 253 -12.72 12.46 -6.53
N GLU A 254 -11.48 12.77 -6.92
CA GLU A 254 -11.08 14.08 -7.45
C GLU A 254 -11.48 15.25 -6.53
N THR A 255 -11.59 14.97 -5.24
CA THR A 255 -12.14 15.89 -4.25
C THR A 255 -11.17 15.98 -3.08
N GLU A 256 -10.43 17.08 -2.99
CA GLU A 256 -9.55 17.32 -1.86
C GLU A 256 -10.34 17.86 -0.65
N ALA A 257 -10.17 17.23 0.51
CA ALA A 257 -10.59 17.80 1.78
C ALA A 257 -9.63 18.92 2.19
N SER A 258 -10.15 20.12 2.47
CA SER A 258 -9.34 21.29 2.79
C SER A 258 -9.16 21.51 4.29
N GLU A 259 -10.19 21.24 5.09
CA GLU A 259 -10.23 21.56 6.53
C GLU A 259 -11.27 20.67 7.25
N ILE A 260 -10.96 20.24 8.48
CA ILE A 260 -11.92 19.64 9.41
C ILE A 260 -12.64 20.78 10.14
N LEU A 261 -13.96 20.75 10.10
CA LEU A 261 -14.81 21.75 10.73
C LEU A 261 -15.06 21.40 12.19
N PHE A 262 -15.06 22.43 13.04
CA PHE A 262 -15.32 22.33 14.46
C PHE A 262 -16.54 23.15 14.86
N GLN A 263 -17.31 22.63 15.81
CA GLN A 263 -18.39 23.32 16.49
C GLN A 263 -18.26 23.06 17.99
N GLU A 264 -18.18 24.11 18.80
CA GLU A 264 -18.01 24.00 20.26
C GLU A 264 -16.81 23.13 20.68
N GLY A 265 -15.72 23.19 19.91
CA GLY A 265 -14.49 22.43 20.16
C GLY A 265 -14.53 20.97 19.68
N GLU A 266 -15.61 20.53 19.03
CA GLU A 266 -15.75 19.15 18.53
C GLU A 266 -15.81 19.10 16.99
N PRO A 267 -15.15 18.12 16.35
CA PRO A 267 -15.24 17.89 14.91
C PRO A 267 -16.68 17.60 14.48
N CYS A 268 -17.17 18.26 13.42
CA CYS A 268 -18.55 18.13 12.96
C CYS A 268 -18.71 17.94 11.45
N GLY A 269 -17.63 18.09 10.67
CA GLY A 269 -17.67 17.94 9.23
C GLY A 269 -16.34 18.23 8.55
N VAL A 270 -16.37 18.26 7.22
CA VAL A 270 -15.19 18.48 6.38
C VAL A 270 -15.57 19.47 5.29
N ARG A 271 -14.74 20.52 5.13
CA ARG A 271 -14.81 21.43 3.99
C ARG A 271 -14.01 20.84 2.83
N LEU A 272 -14.59 20.87 1.64
CA LEU A 272 -13.97 20.41 0.40
C LEU A 272 -13.32 21.60 -0.34
N GLN A 273 -12.37 21.31 -1.23
CA GLN A 273 -11.65 22.33 -2.01
C GLN A 273 -12.56 23.23 -2.85
N ASP A 274 -13.74 22.76 -3.24
CA ASP A 274 -14.73 23.51 -4.02
C ASP A 274 -15.71 24.33 -3.16
N GLY A 275 -15.47 24.38 -1.85
CA GLY A 275 -16.27 25.12 -0.88
C GLY A 275 -17.50 24.37 -0.36
N ARG A 276 -17.84 23.19 -0.91
CA ARG A 276 -18.88 22.35 -0.34
C ARG A 276 -18.46 21.82 1.04
N THR A 277 -19.45 21.49 1.86
CA THR A 277 -19.25 20.90 3.17
C THR A 277 -20.00 19.59 3.27
N LEU A 278 -19.32 18.56 3.79
CA LEU A 278 -19.93 17.31 4.20
C LEU A 278 -19.97 17.25 5.73
N TYR A 279 -21.10 16.86 6.30
CA TYR A 279 -21.27 16.74 7.76
C TYR A 279 -21.31 15.27 8.17
N GLY A 280 -20.65 14.95 9.29
CA GLY A 280 -20.51 13.61 9.84
C GLY A 280 -20.64 13.59 11.37
N ASN A 281 -20.90 12.44 11.97
CA ASN A 281 -20.82 12.28 13.42
C ASN A 281 -19.39 11.98 13.85
N ASP A 282 -18.74 11.03 13.19
CA ASP A 282 -17.34 10.69 13.39
C ASP A 282 -16.52 10.96 12.12
N ILE A 283 -15.25 11.30 12.30
CA ILE A 283 -14.30 11.55 11.21
C ILE A 283 -13.10 10.61 11.39
N ILE A 284 -12.71 9.89 10.34
CA ILE A 284 -11.47 9.12 10.29
C ILE A 284 -10.51 9.81 9.32
N TYR A 285 -9.35 10.20 9.82
CA TYR A 285 -8.28 10.80 9.03
C TYR A 285 -7.23 9.76 8.65
N SER A 286 -6.99 9.55 7.35
CA SER A 286 -6.04 8.58 6.80
C SER A 286 -4.83 9.24 6.12
N GLY A 287 -4.49 10.48 6.49
CA GLY A 287 -3.36 11.23 5.91
C GLY A 287 -2.14 11.30 6.83
N THR A 288 -1.19 12.20 6.51
CA THR A 288 0.03 12.38 7.28
C THR A 288 -0.20 13.21 8.54
N VAL A 289 0.57 12.96 9.60
CA VAL A 289 0.52 13.77 10.83
C VAL A 289 0.84 15.25 10.57
N TRP A 290 1.71 15.55 9.61
CA TRP A 290 2.03 16.93 9.21
C TRP A 290 0.84 17.63 8.58
N ASN A 291 0.12 16.97 7.68
CA ASN A 291 -1.08 17.56 7.07
C ASN A 291 -2.23 17.66 8.09
N LEU A 292 -2.36 16.72 9.03
CA LEU A 292 -3.38 16.78 10.08
C LEU A 292 -3.26 18.07 10.90
N TYR A 293 -2.09 18.31 11.47
CA TYR A 293 -1.86 19.43 12.39
C TYR A 293 -1.38 20.72 11.71
N GLY A 294 -0.89 20.65 10.47
CA GLY A 294 -0.41 21.80 9.71
C GLY A 294 -1.42 22.35 8.70
N LYS A 295 -2.47 21.60 8.37
CA LYS A 295 -3.47 22.00 7.35
C LYS A 295 -4.92 21.69 7.77
N MET A 296 -5.19 20.47 8.22
CA MET A 296 -6.57 19.99 8.36
C MET A 296 -7.26 20.53 9.61
N ILE A 297 -6.55 20.61 10.75
CA ILE A 297 -7.10 21.10 12.01
C ILE A 297 -6.83 22.62 12.10
N PRO A 298 -7.85 23.46 12.31
CA PRO A 298 -7.65 24.88 12.51
C PRO A 298 -6.71 25.17 13.69
N GLU A 299 -5.90 26.22 13.57
CA GLU A 299 -4.91 26.55 14.60
C GLU A 299 -5.54 26.79 15.98
N SER A 300 -6.74 27.36 16.01
CA SER A 300 -7.53 27.64 17.21
C SER A 300 -7.99 26.39 17.96
N GLU A 301 -8.09 25.26 17.28
CA GLU A 301 -8.62 24.01 17.85
C GLU A 301 -7.50 23.13 18.42
N SER A 302 -6.24 23.36 18.02
CA SER A 302 -5.08 22.57 18.46
C SER A 302 -4.15 23.36 19.39
N THR A 303 -3.34 22.63 20.17
CA THR A 303 -2.30 23.26 21.01
C THR A 303 -0.99 23.46 20.25
N GLU A 304 -0.25 24.51 20.56
CA GLU A 304 1.09 24.75 20.01
C GLU A 304 2.03 23.57 20.28
N LYS A 305 1.91 22.93 21.46
CA LYS A 305 2.67 21.73 21.82
C LYS A 305 2.43 20.58 20.84
N LYS A 306 1.17 20.32 20.46
CA LYS A 306 0.82 19.25 19.51
C LYS A 306 1.29 19.58 18.09
N ARG A 307 1.09 20.81 17.63
CA ARG A 307 1.61 21.26 16.33
C ARG A 307 3.13 21.16 16.24
N THR A 308 3.84 21.55 17.31
CA THR A 308 5.29 21.44 17.39
C THR A 308 5.76 19.99 17.41
N TRP A 309 5.09 19.11 18.18
CA TRP A 309 5.38 17.67 18.16
C TRP A 309 5.22 17.06 16.76
N ALA A 310 4.13 17.39 16.06
CA ALA A 310 3.86 16.92 14.71
C ALA A 310 4.92 17.43 13.71
N LYS A 311 5.24 18.73 13.77
CA LYS A 311 6.28 19.35 12.93
C LYS A 311 7.66 18.73 13.13
N ASN A 312 7.99 18.37 14.37
CA ASN A 312 9.31 17.80 14.72
C ASN A 312 9.42 16.29 14.43
N GLN A 313 8.37 15.64 13.91
CA GLN A 313 8.48 14.25 13.47
C GLN A 313 9.47 14.14 12.32
N VAL A 314 10.44 13.23 12.45
CA VAL A 314 11.45 12.97 11.43
C VAL A 314 10.80 12.13 10.31
N PRO A 315 10.78 12.61 9.05
CA PRO A 315 10.23 11.85 7.94
C PRO A 315 11.15 10.70 7.52
N THR A 316 10.57 9.71 6.85
CA THR A 316 11.32 8.75 6.03
C THR A 316 12.02 9.45 4.86
N TYR A 317 13.05 8.83 4.30
CA TYR A 317 13.78 9.44 3.20
C TYR A 317 12.87 9.71 1.99
N PRO A 318 13.05 10.85 1.31
CA PRO A 318 12.40 11.08 0.04
C PRO A 318 12.96 10.11 -1.01
N SER A 319 12.15 9.76 -1.99
CA SER A 319 12.52 8.76 -3.00
C SER A 319 12.27 9.21 -4.43
N VAL A 320 13.01 8.61 -5.34
CA VAL A 320 12.75 8.61 -6.78
C VAL A 320 12.25 7.22 -7.19
N VAL A 321 11.37 7.19 -8.18
CA VAL A 321 10.84 5.94 -8.75
C VAL A 321 11.00 5.97 -10.26
N LEU A 322 11.74 5.03 -10.81
CA LEU A 322 11.81 4.77 -12.25
C LEU A 322 10.76 3.70 -12.61
N TYR A 323 9.96 3.99 -13.62
CA TYR A 323 9.07 3.06 -14.29
C TYR A 323 9.62 2.78 -15.68
N ALA A 324 9.99 1.55 -15.97
CA ALA A 324 10.53 1.15 -17.26
C ALA A 324 9.77 -0.03 -17.86
N ALA A 325 9.71 -0.08 -19.19
CA ALA A 325 9.38 -1.29 -19.93
C ALA A 325 10.58 -1.66 -20.79
N VAL A 326 10.96 -2.93 -20.77
CA VAL A 326 12.14 -3.47 -21.47
C VAL A 326 11.75 -4.70 -22.28
N ASP A 327 12.50 -5.02 -23.35
CA ASP A 327 12.37 -6.30 -24.05
C ASP A 327 12.50 -7.44 -23.04
N ARG A 328 11.60 -8.44 -23.12
CA ARG A 328 11.60 -9.58 -22.20
C ARG A 328 12.95 -10.30 -22.11
N GLU A 329 13.60 -10.47 -23.25
CA GLU A 329 14.84 -11.24 -23.41
C GLU A 329 16.02 -10.69 -22.61
N VAL A 330 15.97 -9.42 -22.17
CA VAL A 330 17.06 -8.81 -21.40
C VAL A 330 17.02 -9.16 -19.92
N ILE A 331 15.89 -9.66 -19.43
CA ILE A 331 15.73 -10.10 -18.04
C ILE A 331 15.99 -11.61 -17.98
N PRO A 332 17.04 -12.07 -17.27
CA PRO A 332 17.32 -13.51 -17.12
C PRO A 332 16.18 -14.26 -16.44
N GLU A 333 15.94 -15.51 -16.85
CA GLU A 333 14.86 -16.36 -16.32
C GLU A 333 14.95 -16.63 -14.81
N ASP A 334 16.16 -16.56 -14.24
CA ASP A 334 16.41 -16.79 -12.82
C ASP A 334 16.21 -15.52 -11.96
N THR A 335 15.73 -14.42 -12.55
CA THR A 335 15.45 -13.15 -11.86
C THR A 335 14.24 -13.30 -10.93
N ALA A 336 14.39 -12.83 -9.69
CA ALA A 336 13.26 -12.81 -8.77
C ALA A 336 12.34 -11.62 -9.07
N PRO A 337 11.01 -11.72 -8.82
CA PRO A 337 10.09 -10.60 -8.98
C PRO A 337 10.45 -9.37 -8.15
N ILE A 338 11.22 -9.54 -7.07
CA ILE A 338 11.67 -8.47 -6.19
C ILE A 338 13.17 -8.64 -5.93
N GLU A 339 13.98 -7.67 -6.37
CA GLU A 339 15.42 -7.65 -6.17
C GLU A 339 15.89 -6.35 -5.52
N MET A 340 16.56 -6.46 -4.37
CA MET A 340 17.29 -5.34 -3.76
C MET A 340 18.68 -5.28 -4.39
N LEU A 341 19.04 -4.14 -4.96
CA LEU A 341 20.33 -3.86 -5.58
C LEU A 341 21.13 -2.97 -4.62
N VAL A 342 22.02 -3.58 -3.84
CA VAL A 342 22.86 -2.87 -2.88
C VAL A 342 24.11 -2.40 -3.61
N GLY A 343 24.27 -1.07 -3.75
CA GLY A 343 25.44 -0.51 -4.44
C GLY A 343 26.67 -0.29 -3.54
N SER A 344 26.50 0.05 -2.26
CA SER A 344 27.60 0.17 -1.29
C SER A 344 27.26 -0.54 0.04
N PRO A 345 28.12 -1.46 0.53
CA PRO A 345 27.94 -2.09 1.84
C PRO A 345 27.95 -1.10 3.01
N ASP A 346 28.87 -0.13 2.99
CA ASP A 346 29.24 0.67 4.18
C ASP A 346 28.34 1.88 4.47
N LYS A 347 27.51 2.29 3.51
CA LYS A 347 26.64 3.48 3.67
C LYS A 347 25.34 3.33 2.91
N LEU A 348 24.27 3.91 3.46
CA LEU A 348 23.04 4.16 2.72
C LEU A 348 23.28 5.33 1.77
N ASP A 349 23.18 5.09 0.47
CA ASP A 349 23.28 6.14 -0.54
C ASP A 349 22.30 5.90 -1.70
N GLU A 350 22.35 6.78 -2.70
CA GLU A 350 21.43 6.75 -3.85
C GLU A 350 21.61 5.49 -4.71
N SER A 351 22.70 4.72 -4.54
CA SER A 351 22.94 3.48 -5.26
C SER A 351 22.10 2.29 -4.75
N GLU A 352 21.42 2.45 -3.62
CA GLU A 352 20.46 1.47 -3.12
C GLU A 352 19.13 1.57 -3.87
N VAL A 353 18.84 0.54 -4.67
CA VAL A 353 17.63 0.49 -5.48
C VAL A 353 16.94 -0.83 -5.27
N THR A 354 15.64 -0.80 -4.96
CA THR A 354 14.82 -2.02 -5.02
C THR A 354 14.07 -2.04 -6.34
N ALA A 355 14.32 -3.08 -7.13
CA ALA A 355 13.67 -3.34 -8.41
C ALA A 355 12.53 -4.35 -8.24
N TYR A 356 11.36 -4.00 -8.76
CA TYR A 356 10.15 -4.80 -8.79
C TYR A 356 9.83 -5.15 -10.24
N LEU A 357 9.88 -6.44 -10.56
CA LEU A 357 9.63 -7.03 -11.88
C LEU A 357 8.42 -7.96 -11.82
N LEU A 358 7.30 -7.45 -11.28
CA LEU A 358 6.09 -8.24 -10.99
C LEU A 358 5.49 -8.90 -12.24
N SER A 359 5.79 -8.37 -13.43
CA SER A 359 5.41 -8.97 -14.73
C SER A 359 6.03 -10.34 -15.01
N ILE A 360 7.01 -10.78 -14.21
CA ILE A 360 7.54 -12.15 -14.23
C ILE A 360 6.42 -13.13 -13.81
N ASP A 361 5.73 -12.81 -12.72
CA ASP A 361 4.67 -13.65 -12.15
C ASP A 361 3.28 -13.28 -12.69
N ASP A 362 3.08 -12.04 -13.14
CA ASP A 362 1.80 -11.54 -13.65
C ASP A 362 1.93 -10.94 -15.06
N ARG A 363 1.63 -11.75 -16.09
CA ARG A 363 1.71 -11.34 -17.50
C ARG A 363 0.55 -10.46 -17.94
N THR A 364 -0.40 -10.14 -17.05
CA THR A 364 -1.48 -9.20 -17.38
C THR A 364 -1.02 -7.74 -17.37
N LEU A 365 0.16 -7.46 -16.79
CA LEU A 365 0.66 -6.10 -16.57
C LEU A 365 1.18 -5.43 -17.85
N CYS A 366 1.65 -6.19 -18.84
CA CYS A 366 2.25 -5.68 -20.07
C CYS A 366 2.12 -6.70 -21.22
N PRO A 367 2.45 -6.31 -22.47
CA PRO A 367 2.57 -7.27 -23.58
C PRO A 367 3.54 -8.42 -23.29
N GLU A 368 3.33 -9.57 -23.93
CA GLU A 368 4.10 -10.80 -23.70
C GLU A 368 5.59 -10.69 -24.05
N ASP A 369 5.98 -9.73 -24.88
CA ASP A 369 7.37 -9.50 -25.30
C ASP A 369 8.10 -8.46 -24.43
N GLU A 370 7.50 -8.05 -23.32
CA GLU A 370 8.05 -7.05 -22.39
C GLU A 370 8.09 -7.54 -20.94
N HIS A 371 8.99 -6.93 -20.16
CA HIS A 371 8.88 -6.86 -18.72
C HIS A 371 8.75 -5.41 -18.26
N LEU A 372 7.97 -5.20 -17.19
CA LEU A 372 7.95 -3.93 -16.46
C LEU A 372 8.93 -3.98 -15.30
N VAL A 373 9.66 -2.87 -15.12
CA VAL A 373 10.56 -2.66 -13.98
C VAL A 373 10.12 -1.38 -13.27
N MET A 374 9.74 -1.51 -12.00
CA MET A 374 9.63 -0.37 -11.10
C MET A 374 10.85 -0.37 -10.18
N ALA A 375 11.66 0.68 -10.21
CA ALA A 375 12.89 0.78 -9.41
C ALA A 375 12.79 1.98 -8.47
N ILE A 376 12.84 1.73 -7.16
CA ILE A 376 12.71 2.73 -6.11
C ILE A 376 14.04 2.89 -5.39
N GLY A 377 14.50 4.13 -5.22
CA GLY A 377 15.71 4.44 -4.45
C GLY A 377 15.58 5.77 -3.70
N PRO A 378 16.33 5.95 -2.60
CA PRO A 378 16.36 7.21 -1.88
C PRO A 378 17.04 8.28 -2.73
N THR A 379 16.73 9.53 -2.45
CA THR A 379 17.42 10.70 -3.02
C THR A 379 17.77 11.67 -1.90
N PHE A 380 18.93 12.31 -2.00
CA PHE A 380 19.35 13.34 -1.05
C PHE A 380 19.43 14.74 -1.68
N LEU A 381 19.10 14.83 -2.97
CA LEU A 381 18.95 16.09 -3.69
C LEU A 381 17.79 16.96 -3.14
N PRO A 382 17.94 18.30 -3.12
CA PRO A 382 16.92 19.21 -2.62
C PRO A 382 15.84 19.51 -3.68
N TRP A 383 15.02 18.51 -4.01
CA TRP A 383 14.02 18.58 -5.10
C TRP A 383 13.04 19.75 -5.03
N GLU A 384 12.68 20.18 -3.82
CA GLU A 384 11.74 21.29 -3.61
C GLU A 384 12.32 22.66 -3.94
N THR A 385 13.65 22.80 -3.99
CA THR A 385 14.31 24.10 -4.22
C THR A 385 14.67 24.35 -5.68
N PHE A 386 14.56 23.34 -6.54
CA PHE A 386 14.95 23.45 -7.94
C PHE A 386 13.98 24.33 -8.73
N SER A 387 14.53 25.20 -9.59
CA SER A 387 13.76 25.83 -10.66
C SER A 387 13.23 24.77 -11.63
N GLU A 388 12.26 25.12 -12.48
CA GLU A 388 11.69 24.17 -13.44
C GLU A 388 12.77 23.57 -14.38
N LYS A 389 13.73 24.39 -14.82
CA LYS A 389 14.82 23.91 -15.69
C LYS A 389 15.72 22.92 -14.96
N GLU A 390 16.18 23.28 -13.76
CA GLU A 390 17.02 22.39 -12.92
C GLU A 390 16.28 21.10 -12.57
N TYR A 391 14.99 21.19 -12.27
CA TYR A 391 14.15 20.04 -12.00
C TYR A 391 14.14 19.04 -13.17
N GLN A 392 13.94 19.52 -14.40
CA GLN A 392 13.95 18.65 -15.58
C GLN A 392 15.34 18.06 -15.87
N GLU A 393 16.40 18.85 -15.68
CA GLU A 393 17.79 18.38 -15.82
C GLU A 393 18.11 17.29 -14.79
N LYS A 394 17.83 17.52 -13.50
CA LYS A 394 18.03 16.52 -12.43
C LYS A 394 17.16 15.29 -12.60
N LYS A 395 15.92 15.45 -13.07
CA LYS A 395 15.05 14.32 -13.40
C LYS A 395 15.62 13.45 -14.52
N LYS A 396 16.29 14.05 -15.50
CA LYS A 396 16.98 13.30 -16.57
C LYS A 396 18.23 12.59 -16.03
N GLU A 397 19.05 13.26 -15.22
CA GLU A 397 20.23 12.66 -14.59
C GLU A 397 19.85 11.44 -13.73
N GLU A 398 18.82 11.56 -12.89
CA GLU A 398 18.37 10.44 -12.05
C GLU A 398 17.81 9.28 -12.85
N LYS A 399 17.12 9.56 -13.96
CA LYS A 399 16.67 8.52 -14.87
C LYS A 399 17.85 7.72 -15.41
N GLU A 400 18.89 8.40 -15.89
CA GLU A 400 20.10 7.76 -16.42
C GLU A 400 20.84 6.98 -15.33
N ARG A 401 20.94 7.54 -14.12
CA ARG A 401 21.55 6.88 -12.96
C ARG A 401 20.84 5.58 -12.58
N LEU A 402 19.51 5.61 -12.44
CA LEU A 402 18.71 4.41 -12.10
C LEU A 402 18.80 3.35 -13.20
N LEU A 403 18.77 3.75 -14.47
CA LEU A 403 18.98 2.83 -15.59
C LEU A 403 20.39 2.21 -15.57
N GLN A 404 21.43 2.96 -15.21
CA GLN A 404 22.78 2.41 -15.07
C GLN A 404 22.90 1.42 -13.90
N VAL A 405 22.14 1.61 -12.81
CA VAL A 405 22.06 0.61 -11.73
C VAL A 405 21.43 -0.68 -12.25
N LEU A 406 20.34 -0.57 -13.03
CA LEU A 406 19.68 -1.73 -13.64
C LEU A 406 20.58 -2.42 -14.68
N GLU A 407 21.32 -1.67 -15.52
CA GLU A 407 22.27 -2.20 -16.51
C GLU A 407 23.33 -3.10 -15.87
N LYS A 408 23.82 -2.76 -14.67
CA LYS A 408 24.78 -3.61 -13.93
C LYS A 408 24.18 -4.97 -13.57
N ARG A 409 22.88 -5.02 -13.24
CA ARG A 409 22.16 -6.26 -12.92
C ARG A 409 21.69 -6.99 -14.17
N PHE A 410 21.37 -6.27 -15.23
CA PHE A 410 20.82 -6.76 -16.50
C PHE A 410 21.64 -6.19 -17.67
N PRO A 411 22.81 -6.78 -18.00
CA PRO A 411 23.65 -6.28 -19.07
C PRO A 411 22.93 -6.24 -20.43
N GLY A 412 23.02 -5.10 -21.13
CA GLY A 412 22.31 -4.84 -22.38
C GLY A 412 20.91 -4.23 -22.21
N LEU A 413 20.47 -3.97 -20.97
CA LEU A 413 19.15 -3.39 -20.68
C LEU A 413 18.96 -2.03 -21.35
N LEU A 414 19.99 -1.18 -21.36
CA LEU A 414 19.91 0.17 -21.94
C LEU A 414 19.48 0.15 -23.42
N ASP A 415 19.97 -0.81 -24.20
CA ASP A 415 19.63 -0.96 -25.62
C ASP A 415 18.22 -1.54 -25.83
N LYS A 416 17.61 -2.05 -24.75
CA LYS A 416 16.37 -2.81 -24.74
C LYS A 416 15.22 -2.07 -24.04
N VAL A 417 15.46 -0.82 -23.62
CA VAL A 417 14.44 0.06 -23.04
C VAL A 417 13.43 0.51 -24.10
N ARG A 418 12.15 0.18 -23.90
CA ARG A 418 11.03 0.62 -24.74
C ARG A 418 10.31 1.84 -24.20
N PHE A 419 10.36 2.05 -22.89
CA PHE A 419 9.72 3.17 -22.22
C PHE A 419 10.34 3.44 -20.87
N THR A 420 10.43 4.71 -20.49
CA THR A 420 10.83 5.15 -19.16
C THR A 420 10.04 6.36 -18.71
N GLU A 421 9.73 6.41 -17.41
CA GLU A 421 9.18 7.57 -16.72
C GLU A 421 9.74 7.62 -15.30
N VAL A 422 9.95 8.82 -14.76
CA VAL A 422 10.47 8.99 -13.38
C VAL A 422 9.47 9.80 -12.56
N ALA A 423 9.14 9.29 -11.38
CA ALA A 423 8.54 10.06 -10.30
C ALA A 423 9.62 10.55 -9.34
N THR A 424 9.52 11.83 -8.97
CA THR A 424 10.43 12.50 -8.03
C THR A 424 9.73 12.73 -6.69
N PRO A 425 10.39 13.22 -5.64
CA PRO A 425 9.74 13.61 -4.40
C PRO A 425 8.53 14.54 -4.60
N ARG A 426 8.67 15.58 -5.44
CA ARG A 426 7.55 16.45 -5.88
C ARG A 426 6.38 15.70 -6.53
N THR A 427 6.66 14.61 -7.25
CA THR A 427 5.61 13.77 -7.87
C THR A 427 4.89 12.94 -6.82
N ILE A 428 5.63 12.34 -5.88
CA ILE A 428 5.07 11.58 -4.76
C ILE A 428 4.19 12.49 -3.91
N GLU A 429 4.65 13.70 -3.57
CA GLU A 429 3.86 14.67 -2.81
C GLU A 429 2.59 15.10 -3.57
N ARG A 430 2.71 15.39 -4.87
CA ARG A 430 1.57 15.80 -5.71
C ARG A 430 0.43 14.78 -5.71
N TYR A 431 0.75 13.50 -5.91
CA TYR A 431 -0.27 12.44 -6.05
C TYR A 431 -0.69 11.79 -4.74
N ASN A 432 0.22 11.68 -3.76
CA ASN A 432 -0.05 10.94 -2.53
C ASN A 432 -0.13 11.83 -1.28
N MET A 433 0.05 13.14 -1.42
CA MET A 433 0.09 14.11 -0.32
C MET A 433 1.12 13.76 0.77
N LYS A 434 2.18 13.06 0.39
CA LYS A 434 3.31 12.74 1.28
C LYS A 434 4.28 13.91 1.29
N ASN A 435 4.35 14.59 2.42
CA ASN A 435 5.16 15.80 2.59
C ASN A 435 6.64 15.52 2.24
N GLY A 436 7.21 16.35 1.35
CA GLY A 436 8.60 16.25 0.89
C GLY A 436 8.91 14.98 0.11
N GLY A 437 7.91 14.22 -0.34
CA GLY A 437 8.08 12.96 -1.06
C GLY A 437 8.51 11.76 -0.19
N ALA A 438 8.26 11.81 1.12
CA ALA A 438 8.49 10.69 2.03
C ALA A 438 7.62 9.46 1.66
N VAL A 439 8.21 8.27 1.55
CA VAL A 439 7.46 7.09 1.06
C VAL A 439 6.46 6.55 2.08
N ALA A 440 6.82 6.61 3.37
CA ALA A 440 6.19 5.86 4.45
C ALA A 440 5.84 6.73 5.68
N GLY A 441 5.93 8.05 5.56
CA GLY A 441 5.54 8.99 6.62
C GLY A 441 6.65 9.19 7.66
N PRO A 442 6.32 9.38 8.96
CA PRO A 442 7.33 9.50 10.02
C PRO A 442 8.16 8.23 10.17
N LYS A 443 9.48 8.33 10.24
CA LYS A 443 10.42 7.21 10.41
C LYS A 443 10.06 6.35 11.63
N GLN A 444 10.19 5.03 11.51
CA GLN A 444 9.98 4.10 12.63
C GLN A 444 11.27 3.96 13.45
N MET A 445 11.61 5.01 14.21
CA MET A 445 12.86 5.08 14.98
C MET A 445 12.62 5.16 16.50
N LEU A 446 13.67 4.89 17.28
CA LEU A 446 13.69 5.14 18.72
C LEU A 446 13.27 6.60 19.03
N GLY A 447 12.39 6.77 20.01
CA GLY A 447 11.77 8.06 20.33
C GLY A 447 10.53 8.43 19.47
N GLN A 448 10.33 7.78 18.32
CA GLN A 448 9.20 8.02 17.39
C GLN A 448 8.40 6.75 17.04
N HIS A 449 8.54 5.69 17.83
CA HIS A 449 7.84 4.42 17.64
C HIS A 449 6.73 4.27 18.69
N MET A 450 5.81 3.34 18.43
CA MET A 450 4.76 2.96 19.37
C MET A 450 3.96 4.18 19.86
N PHE A 451 3.81 4.34 21.17
CA PHE A 451 2.96 5.37 21.80
C PHE A 451 3.44 6.81 21.61
N ASN A 452 4.62 7.03 21.01
CA ASN A 452 5.11 8.36 20.63
C ASN A 452 4.63 8.81 19.24
N ARG A 453 3.83 7.98 18.55
CA ARG A 453 3.20 8.27 17.26
C ARG A 453 1.77 8.79 17.44
N LEU A 454 1.10 9.11 16.33
CA LEU A 454 -0.32 9.44 16.35
C LEU A 454 -1.13 8.21 16.81
N HIS A 455 -2.08 8.41 17.71
CA HIS A 455 -2.96 7.35 18.21
C HIS A 455 -4.20 7.25 17.33
N ILE A 456 -4.85 6.08 17.33
CA ILE A 456 -6.12 5.87 16.61
C ILE A 456 -7.18 6.84 17.14
N ARG A 457 -7.29 6.99 18.46
CA ARG A 457 -8.14 7.99 19.11
C ARG A 457 -7.34 9.26 19.32
N THR A 458 -7.83 10.37 18.76
CA THR A 458 -7.22 11.68 18.96
C THR A 458 -7.70 12.31 20.28
N GLU A 459 -7.23 13.52 20.59
CA GLU A 459 -7.75 14.29 21.72
C GLU A 459 -9.23 14.71 21.56
N TRP A 460 -9.80 14.63 20.36
CA TRP A 460 -11.22 14.88 20.12
C TRP A 460 -12.01 13.58 20.04
N LYS A 461 -13.19 13.57 20.68
CA LYS A 461 -14.02 12.36 20.82
C LYS A 461 -14.45 11.77 19.46
N HIS A 462 -14.68 12.65 18.48
CA HIS A 462 -15.23 12.33 17.18
C HIS A 462 -14.21 12.39 16.04
N LEU A 463 -12.91 12.49 16.34
CA LEU A 463 -11.84 12.39 15.36
C LEU A 463 -10.92 11.21 15.67
N TYR A 464 -10.79 10.35 14.67
CA TYR A 464 -9.94 9.18 14.68
C TYR A 464 -8.86 9.32 13.60
N ALA A 465 -7.73 8.63 13.77
CA ALA A 465 -6.67 8.57 12.79
C ALA A 465 -6.37 7.12 12.41
N CYS A 466 -5.92 6.91 11.17
CA CYS A 466 -5.38 5.64 10.72
C CYS A 466 -4.28 5.84 9.67
N GLY A 467 -3.55 4.78 9.36
CA GLY A 467 -2.46 4.79 8.38
C GLY A 467 -1.07 4.92 9.00
N GLU A 468 -0.06 5.16 8.18
CA GLU A 468 1.35 4.99 8.55
C GLU A 468 1.89 5.98 9.58
N SER A 469 1.21 7.12 9.77
CA SER A 469 1.56 8.10 10.81
C SER A 469 1.16 7.62 12.21
N THR A 470 0.35 6.56 12.30
CA THR A 470 -0.14 6.04 13.58
C THR A 470 0.83 5.06 14.24
N VAL A 471 0.48 4.58 15.44
CA VAL A 471 1.23 3.62 16.27
C VAL A 471 1.76 2.41 15.47
N MET A 472 0.99 1.89 14.52
CA MET A 472 1.38 0.74 13.70
C MET A 472 2.49 1.01 12.69
N GLY A 473 2.72 2.28 12.32
CA GLY A 473 3.79 2.64 11.40
C GLY A 473 3.57 2.20 9.96
N THR A 474 4.66 2.07 9.20
CA THR A 474 4.66 1.75 7.77
C THR A 474 4.53 0.25 7.49
N GLY A 475 4.08 -0.09 6.28
CA GLY A 475 3.82 -1.45 5.79
C GLY A 475 2.35 -1.64 5.42
N THR A 476 2.06 -2.40 4.35
CA THR A 476 0.66 -2.60 3.95
C THR A 476 -0.17 -3.38 4.99
N PRO A 477 0.36 -4.41 5.70
CA PRO A 477 -0.40 -5.07 6.76
C PRO A 477 -0.62 -4.18 7.99
N THR A 478 0.35 -3.33 8.31
CA THR A 478 0.29 -2.44 9.49
C THR A 478 -0.71 -1.31 9.28
N VAL A 479 -0.77 -0.69 8.09
CA VAL A 479 -1.78 0.33 7.77
C VAL A 479 -3.19 -0.28 7.66
N THR A 480 -3.31 -1.52 7.20
CA THR A 480 -4.59 -2.24 7.18
C THR A 480 -5.08 -2.51 8.59
N THR A 481 -4.20 -2.97 9.48
CA THR A 481 -4.49 -3.14 10.91
C THR A 481 -4.87 -1.82 11.58
N SER A 482 -4.21 -0.71 11.21
CA SER A 482 -4.54 0.64 11.67
C SER A 482 -5.95 1.05 11.23
N GLY A 483 -6.31 0.81 9.96
CA GLY A 483 -7.67 1.07 9.44
C GLY A 483 -8.75 0.23 10.13
N LEU A 484 -8.50 -1.06 10.32
CA LEU A 484 -9.36 -1.97 11.08
C LEU A 484 -9.54 -1.51 12.53
N SER A 485 -8.45 -1.06 13.18
CA SER A 485 -8.49 -0.55 14.55
C SER A 485 -9.33 0.72 14.65
N ALA A 486 -9.20 1.64 13.70
CA ALA A 486 -10.04 2.84 13.62
C ALA A 486 -11.53 2.50 13.40
N ALA A 487 -11.84 1.58 12.49
CA ALA A 487 -13.21 1.10 12.31
C ALA A 487 -13.78 0.50 13.59
N ASN A 488 -13.03 -0.39 14.25
CA ASN A 488 -13.45 -0.97 15.53
C ASN A 488 -13.60 0.06 16.64
N ALA A 489 -12.76 1.09 16.65
CA ALA A 489 -12.82 2.17 17.62
C ALA A 489 -14.13 2.96 17.50
N VAL A 490 -14.55 3.24 16.26
CA VAL A 490 -15.84 3.88 15.92
C VAL A 490 -17.02 2.93 16.15
N LEU A 491 -16.93 1.65 15.77
CA LEU A 491 -18.02 0.70 16.02
C LEU A 491 -18.32 0.58 17.52
N LYS A 492 -17.28 0.52 18.36
CA LYS A 492 -17.44 0.53 19.82
C LYS A 492 -18.09 1.81 20.33
N SER A 493 -17.75 2.99 19.80
CA SER A 493 -18.40 4.26 20.22
C SER A 493 -19.87 4.32 19.82
N LEU A 494 -20.23 3.66 18.70
CA LEU A 494 -21.60 3.52 18.21
C LEU A 494 -22.38 2.35 18.86
N GLY A 495 -21.78 1.60 19.79
CA GLY A 495 -22.39 0.42 20.40
C GLY A 495 -22.61 -0.75 19.42
N LYS A 496 -21.90 -0.76 18.29
CA LYS A 496 -21.91 -1.83 17.29
C LYS A 496 -20.79 -2.83 17.57
N GLU A 497 -20.98 -4.07 17.15
CA GLU A 497 -19.97 -5.10 17.36
C GLU A 497 -18.72 -4.87 16.51
N PRO A 498 -17.51 -4.97 17.10
CA PRO A 498 -16.26 -4.87 16.37
C PRO A 498 -15.98 -6.14 15.55
N PHE A 499 -15.09 -6.02 14.57
CA PHE A 499 -14.49 -7.16 13.87
C PHE A 499 -13.34 -7.72 14.72
N VAL A 500 -13.48 -8.96 15.13
CA VAL A 500 -12.49 -9.70 15.91
C VAL A 500 -12.24 -11.05 15.25
N TYR A 501 -11.01 -11.53 15.36
CA TYR A 501 -10.65 -12.84 14.83
C TYR A 501 -11.45 -13.95 15.50
N GLN A 502 -11.93 -14.89 14.69
CA GLN A 502 -12.58 -16.11 15.13
C GLN A 502 -11.91 -17.29 14.43
N GLU A 503 -11.69 -18.36 15.18
CA GLU A 503 -11.15 -19.60 14.60
C GLU A 503 -12.17 -20.19 13.61
N GLY A 504 -11.68 -20.65 12.45
CA GLY A 504 -12.53 -21.26 11.42
C GLY A 504 -13.30 -20.26 10.53
N MET A 505 -12.93 -18.98 10.52
CA MET A 505 -13.47 -18.02 9.55
C MET A 505 -13.30 -18.52 8.11
N LYS A 506 -14.35 -18.35 7.29
CA LYS A 506 -14.31 -18.69 5.87
C LYS A 506 -13.22 -17.87 5.18
N ASN A 507 -12.43 -18.55 4.35
CA ASN A 507 -11.38 -17.91 3.57
C ASN A 507 -11.92 -17.36 2.23
N HIS A 508 -11.65 -16.08 1.97
CA HIS A 508 -11.99 -15.37 0.74
C HIS A 508 -10.75 -14.94 -0.06
N VAL A 509 -9.56 -15.34 0.37
CA VAL A 509 -8.31 -15.09 -0.36
C VAL A 509 -7.90 -16.36 -1.10
N HIS A 510 -7.82 -16.27 -2.43
CA HIS A 510 -7.55 -17.39 -3.31
C HIS A 510 -6.18 -17.23 -3.98
N THR A 511 -5.29 -18.20 -3.76
CA THR A 511 -4.00 -18.21 -4.44
C THR A 511 -4.17 -18.77 -5.85
N VAL A 512 -3.71 -18.04 -6.85
CA VAL A 512 -3.73 -18.44 -8.26
C VAL A 512 -2.33 -18.86 -8.74
N GLU A 513 -2.30 -19.67 -9.78
CA GLU A 513 -1.07 -20.18 -10.37
C GLU A 513 -0.31 -19.11 -11.18
N LYS A 514 1.01 -19.15 -11.11
CA LYS A 514 1.94 -18.33 -11.90
C LYS A 514 2.44 -19.10 -13.14
N PRO A 515 2.76 -18.41 -14.25
CA PRO A 515 2.49 -17.00 -14.48
C PRO A 515 0.98 -16.77 -14.65
N PHE A 516 0.46 -15.69 -14.06
CA PHE A 516 -0.92 -15.29 -14.26
C PHE A 516 -1.09 -14.63 -15.62
N THR A 517 -2.14 -14.97 -16.34
CA THR A 517 -2.35 -14.56 -17.74
C THR A 517 -3.75 -14.01 -17.93
N ARG A 518 -3.93 -13.24 -19.02
CA ARG A 518 -5.19 -12.51 -19.27
C ARG A 518 -6.40 -13.43 -19.43
N ASP A 519 -6.21 -14.64 -19.96
CA ASP A 519 -7.26 -15.66 -20.11
C ASP A 519 -7.76 -16.21 -18.77
N ARG A 520 -6.92 -16.18 -17.72
CA ARG A 520 -7.25 -16.60 -16.35
C ARG A 520 -7.92 -15.51 -15.52
N MET A 521 -7.91 -14.25 -15.98
CA MET A 521 -8.63 -13.17 -15.30
C MET A 521 -10.12 -13.46 -15.22
N TYR A 522 -10.71 -13.16 -14.07
CA TYR A 522 -12.14 -13.29 -13.80
C TYR A 522 -12.66 -14.73 -13.98
N GLU A 523 -11.83 -15.73 -13.68
CA GLU A 523 -12.32 -17.10 -13.54
C GLU A 523 -13.43 -17.17 -12.49
N GLY A 524 -14.46 -17.97 -12.77
CA GLY A 524 -15.66 -18.06 -11.93
C GLY A 524 -16.75 -17.02 -12.21
N TYR A 525 -16.49 -15.96 -12.98
CA TYR A 525 -17.55 -15.08 -13.49
C TYR A 525 -18.28 -15.73 -14.67
N GLU A 526 -19.57 -15.39 -14.83
CA GLU A 526 -20.33 -15.76 -16.03
C GLU A 526 -19.61 -15.25 -17.28
N VAL A 527 -19.65 -16.03 -18.37
CA VAL A 527 -18.97 -15.72 -19.65
C VAL A 527 -19.26 -14.29 -20.12
N LYS A 528 -20.52 -13.85 -20.04
CA LYS A 528 -20.92 -12.49 -20.43
C LYS A 528 -20.27 -11.45 -19.53
N THR A 529 -20.38 -11.60 -18.22
CA THR A 529 -19.76 -10.71 -17.24
C THR A 529 -18.25 -10.63 -17.44
N LYS A 530 -17.58 -11.77 -17.57
CA LYS A 530 -16.13 -11.84 -17.84
C LYS A 530 -15.75 -11.03 -19.09
N GLY A 531 -16.52 -11.12 -20.16
CA GLY A 531 -16.32 -10.30 -21.37
C GLY A 531 -16.37 -8.80 -21.08
N ILE A 532 -17.36 -8.34 -20.31
CA ILE A 532 -17.52 -6.94 -19.90
C ILE A 532 -16.37 -6.46 -19.02
N LEU A 533 -15.91 -7.26 -18.07
CA LEU A 533 -14.78 -6.92 -17.19
C LEU A 533 -13.47 -6.80 -18.00
N LEU A 534 -13.23 -7.73 -18.93
CA LEU A 534 -12.07 -7.71 -19.82
C LEU A 534 -12.08 -6.51 -20.79
N GLU A 535 -13.24 -6.14 -21.30
CA GLU A 535 -13.43 -4.96 -22.16
C GLU A 535 -13.17 -3.67 -21.36
N ALA A 536 -13.70 -3.56 -20.14
CA ALA A 536 -13.44 -2.42 -19.26
C ALA A 536 -11.94 -2.27 -18.95
N MET A 537 -11.22 -3.39 -18.78
CA MET A 537 -9.78 -3.41 -18.53
C MET A 537 -8.92 -2.88 -19.67
N ARG A 538 -9.46 -2.79 -20.90
CA ARG A 538 -8.79 -2.09 -22.02
C ARG A 538 -8.65 -0.59 -21.73
N CYS A 539 -9.52 -0.02 -20.89
CA CYS A 539 -9.43 1.39 -20.54
C CYS A 539 -8.07 1.73 -19.91
N ARG A 540 -7.48 2.83 -20.39
CA ARG A 540 -6.19 3.36 -19.91
C ARG A 540 -6.29 4.16 -18.61
N PHE A 541 -7.49 4.30 -18.06
CA PHE A 541 -7.77 5.11 -16.86
C PHE A 541 -7.08 6.48 -16.88
N CYS A 542 -7.20 7.19 -18.01
CA CYS A 542 -6.45 8.42 -18.28
C CYS A 542 -6.63 9.47 -17.17
N GLU A 543 -5.56 10.08 -16.70
CA GLU A 543 -5.61 11.20 -15.74
C GLU A 543 -6.48 12.36 -16.26
N TYR A 544 -6.40 12.63 -17.57
CA TYR A 544 -7.25 13.60 -18.28
C TYR A 544 -8.02 12.88 -19.39
N PRO A 545 -9.19 12.28 -19.11
CA PRO A 545 -9.90 11.42 -20.06
C PRO A 545 -10.49 12.25 -21.21
N SER A 546 -9.94 12.09 -22.42
CA SER A 546 -10.44 12.74 -23.63
C SER A 546 -11.88 12.33 -23.96
N CYS A 547 -12.25 11.08 -23.66
CA CYS A 547 -13.61 10.56 -23.85
C CYS A 547 -14.65 11.34 -23.03
N SER A 548 -14.30 11.79 -21.83
CA SER A 548 -15.20 12.51 -20.91
C SER A 548 -14.99 14.03 -20.89
N LYS A 549 -14.04 14.57 -21.67
CA LYS A 549 -13.70 16.00 -21.61
C LYS A 549 -14.90 16.89 -21.95
N GLY A 550 -15.33 17.69 -20.96
CA GLY A 550 -16.47 18.60 -21.08
C GLY A 550 -17.82 17.89 -21.21
N LYS A 551 -17.91 16.66 -20.71
CA LYS A 551 -19.11 15.81 -20.76
C LYS A 551 -19.46 15.30 -19.37
N ALA A 552 -20.71 14.91 -19.19
CA ALA A 552 -21.24 14.52 -17.87
C ALA A 552 -20.74 13.14 -17.42
N LEU A 553 -20.54 12.18 -18.34
CA LEU A 553 -20.24 10.80 -17.97
C LEU A 553 -18.79 10.60 -17.57
N ASP A 554 -18.59 10.13 -16.33
CA ASP A 554 -17.30 9.67 -15.82
C ASP A 554 -16.98 8.25 -16.35
N VAL A 555 -16.61 8.18 -17.63
CA VAL A 555 -16.21 6.93 -18.29
C VAL A 555 -15.07 6.28 -17.52
N ARG A 556 -14.06 7.04 -17.09
CA ARG A 556 -12.92 6.49 -16.36
C ARG A 556 -13.35 5.81 -15.06
N GLY A 557 -14.14 6.50 -14.23
CA GLY A 557 -14.61 5.99 -12.96
C GLY A 557 -15.50 4.77 -13.10
N ILE A 558 -16.31 4.70 -14.15
CA ILE A 558 -17.11 3.52 -14.50
C ILE A 558 -16.19 2.36 -14.89
N MET A 559 -15.30 2.55 -15.88
CA MET A 559 -14.44 1.49 -16.40
C MET A 559 -13.53 0.90 -15.32
N ARG A 560 -12.97 1.75 -14.43
CA ARG A 560 -12.13 1.28 -13.33
C ARG A 560 -12.90 0.38 -12.37
N ARG A 561 -14.12 0.78 -12.00
CA ARG A 561 -14.98 -0.01 -11.10
C ARG A 561 -15.40 -1.32 -11.74
N VAL A 562 -15.83 -1.30 -13.00
CA VAL A 562 -16.14 -2.52 -13.76
C VAL A 562 -14.91 -3.43 -13.78
N SER A 563 -13.72 -2.91 -14.06
CA SER A 563 -12.49 -3.71 -14.13
C SER A 563 -12.15 -4.50 -12.85
N VAL A 564 -12.61 -4.07 -11.68
CA VAL A 564 -12.36 -4.77 -10.39
C VAL A 564 -13.59 -5.54 -9.88
N GLY A 565 -14.64 -5.65 -10.71
CA GLY A 565 -15.90 -6.30 -10.37
C GLY A 565 -16.84 -5.46 -9.51
N ASN A 566 -16.57 -4.16 -9.36
CA ASN A 566 -17.45 -3.22 -8.64
C ASN A 566 -18.57 -2.71 -9.55
N LEU A 567 -19.50 -3.60 -9.91
CA LEU A 567 -20.61 -3.28 -10.81
C LEU A 567 -21.64 -2.37 -10.13
N HIS A 568 -21.85 -2.52 -8.83
CA HIS A 568 -22.72 -1.65 -8.04
C HIS A 568 -22.24 -0.20 -8.05
N GLY A 569 -20.96 0.04 -7.73
CA GLY A 569 -20.35 1.35 -7.80
C GLY A 569 -20.34 1.95 -9.20
N ALA A 570 -20.11 1.12 -10.23
CA ALA A 570 -20.17 1.55 -11.62
C ALA A 570 -21.58 2.06 -12.00
N LYS A 571 -22.64 1.34 -11.61
CA LYS A 571 -24.03 1.77 -11.79
C LYS A 571 -24.33 3.04 -10.99
N LYS A 572 -23.90 3.13 -9.74
CA LYS A 572 -24.04 4.34 -8.92
C LYS A 572 -23.38 5.56 -9.57
N CYS A 573 -22.20 5.39 -10.17
CA CYS A 573 -21.51 6.43 -10.92
C CYS A 573 -22.29 6.85 -12.19
N LEU A 574 -22.81 5.87 -12.95
CA LEU A 574 -23.68 6.12 -14.11
C LEU A 574 -24.95 6.89 -13.72
N GLU A 575 -25.61 6.52 -12.62
CA GLU A 575 -26.86 7.13 -12.17
C GLU A 575 -26.70 8.60 -11.73
N ARG A 576 -25.52 8.97 -11.21
CA ARG A 576 -25.18 10.37 -10.88
C ARG A 576 -25.03 11.26 -12.13
N THR A 577 -24.98 10.67 -13.32
CA THR A 577 -24.76 11.37 -14.61
C THR A 577 -26.08 11.79 -15.30
N LYS A 578 -27.25 11.54 -14.71
CA LYS A 578 -28.58 11.60 -15.36
C LYS A 578 -29.14 13.00 -15.67
N ASP A 579 -28.40 13.84 -16.41
CA ASP A 579 -28.96 14.99 -17.12
C ASP A 579 -28.86 14.79 -18.64
N GLY A 580 -29.96 14.32 -19.24
CA GLY A 580 -30.18 14.26 -20.69
C GLY A 580 -29.81 12.95 -21.39
N THR A 581 -30.18 12.84 -22.68
CA THR A 581 -29.81 11.71 -23.54
C THR A 581 -28.31 11.71 -23.81
N LEU A 582 -27.60 10.71 -23.29
CA LEU A 582 -26.17 10.53 -23.53
C LEU A 582 -25.95 9.91 -24.90
N ASP A 583 -25.36 10.66 -25.83
CA ASP A 583 -24.83 10.09 -27.08
C ASP A 583 -23.49 9.38 -26.79
N LEU A 584 -23.58 8.08 -26.52
CA LEU A 584 -22.44 7.25 -26.13
C LEU A 584 -21.40 7.07 -27.26
N SER A 585 -21.77 7.21 -28.54
CA SER A 585 -20.78 7.08 -29.63
C SER A 585 -19.73 8.19 -29.60
N LEU A 586 -20.09 9.38 -29.10
CA LEU A 586 -19.13 10.49 -28.95
C LEU A 586 -18.02 10.17 -27.94
N TYR A 587 -18.30 9.37 -26.90
CA TYR A 587 -17.30 8.98 -25.91
C TYR A 587 -16.32 7.96 -26.50
N GLU A 588 -16.82 7.04 -27.32
CA GLU A 588 -16.00 6.07 -28.06
C GLU A 588 -15.15 6.76 -29.14
N ASP A 589 -15.73 7.72 -29.88
CA ASP A 589 -15.02 8.50 -30.90
C ASP A 589 -13.83 9.29 -30.35
N ARG A 590 -13.94 9.74 -29.10
CA ARG A 590 -12.91 10.50 -28.38
C ARG A 590 -12.00 9.63 -27.52
N CYS A 591 -12.22 8.32 -27.49
CA CYS A 591 -11.40 7.41 -26.71
C CYS A 591 -9.97 7.40 -27.29
N ILE A 592 -8.97 7.60 -26.42
CA ILE A 592 -7.57 7.63 -26.85
C ILE A 592 -7.15 6.31 -27.53
N LEU A 593 -7.74 5.18 -27.15
CA LEU A 593 -7.46 3.90 -27.81
C LEU A 593 -7.90 3.87 -29.27
N LYS A 594 -9.02 4.52 -29.62
CA LYS A 594 -9.45 4.63 -31.01
C LYS A 594 -8.42 5.38 -31.86
N HIS A 595 -7.87 6.46 -31.31
CA HIS A 595 -6.83 7.25 -31.99
C HIS A 595 -5.50 6.51 -32.10
N GLN A 596 -5.16 5.68 -31.12
CA GLN A 596 -3.85 4.99 -31.07
C GLN A 596 -3.85 3.61 -31.76
N LYS A 597 -4.99 2.91 -31.74
CA LYS A 597 -5.11 1.51 -32.19
C LYS A 597 -6.25 1.27 -33.18
N GLY A 598 -7.02 2.29 -33.54
CA GLY A 598 -8.17 2.18 -34.45
C GLY A 598 -9.47 1.71 -33.79
N GLU A 599 -9.42 1.18 -32.58
CA GLU A 599 -10.59 0.65 -31.86
C GLU A 599 -10.70 1.28 -30.45
N PRO A 600 -11.88 1.83 -30.08
CA PRO A 600 -12.11 2.35 -28.73
C PRO A 600 -12.27 1.22 -27.70
N VAL A 601 -12.44 1.61 -26.44
CA VAL A 601 -13.18 0.78 -25.48
C VAL A 601 -14.65 0.80 -25.90
N HIS A 602 -15.34 -0.35 -25.88
CA HIS A 602 -16.77 -0.46 -26.19
C HIS A 602 -17.63 0.05 -25.01
N ILE A 603 -17.60 1.36 -24.82
CA ILE A 603 -18.32 2.07 -23.73
C ILE A 603 -19.82 1.77 -23.81
N ARG A 604 -20.40 1.74 -25.02
CA ARG A 604 -21.83 1.44 -25.22
C ARG A 604 -22.24 0.08 -24.67
N GLU A 605 -21.42 -0.93 -24.93
CA GLU A 605 -21.68 -2.30 -24.49
C GLU A 605 -21.68 -2.38 -22.96
N ILE A 606 -20.68 -1.77 -22.33
CA ILE A 606 -20.53 -1.76 -20.87
C ILE A 606 -21.67 -1.00 -20.20
N ILE A 607 -22.04 0.18 -20.72
CA ILE A 607 -23.16 0.96 -20.17
C ILE A 607 -24.49 0.20 -20.31
N SER A 608 -24.75 -0.39 -21.48
CA SER A 608 -25.96 -1.20 -21.69
C SER A 608 -26.03 -2.40 -20.73
N TYR A 609 -24.88 -3.04 -20.45
CA TYR A 609 -24.81 -4.10 -19.46
C TYR A 609 -25.16 -3.62 -18.04
N LEU A 610 -24.64 -2.46 -17.64
CA LEU A 610 -24.93 -1.86 -16.33
C LEU A 610 -26.41 -1.47 -16.18
N GLU A 611 -27.02 -0.90 -17.21
CA GLU A 611 -28.44 -0.53 -17.22
C GLU A 611 -29.36 -1.75 -17.21
N GLY A 612 -28.93 -2.85 -17.83
CA GLY A 612 -29.69 -4.09 -17.89
C GLY A 612 -29.79 -4.86 -16.58
N GLY A 613 -28.99 -4.52 -15.56
CA GLY A 613 -29.02 -5.17 -14.24
C GLY A 613 -28.68 -6.66 -14.25
N GLN A 614 -27.98 -7.16 -15.28
CA GLN A 614 -27.76 -8.59 -15.52
C GLN A 614 -26.71 -9.25 -14.61
N TYR A 615 -26.32 -8.58 -13.54
CA TYR A 615 -25.26 -8.97 -12.62
C TYR A 615 -25.70 -8.97 -11.15
N GLU A 616 -26.96 -8.63 -10.89
CA GLU A 616 -27.57 -8.65 -9.55
C GLU A 616 -27.93 -10.07 -9.09
#